data_AF-A0AAX2HZV9-F1
#
_entry.id   AF-A0AAX2HZV9-F1
#
_cell.length_a   1.000
_cell.length_b   1.000
_cell.length_c   1.000
_cell.angle_alpha   90.00
_cell.angle_beta   90.00
_cell.angle_gamma   90.00
#
_symmetry.space_group_name_H-M   'P 1'
#
loop_
_entity.id
_entity.type
_entity.pdbx_description
1 polymer ?
#
loop_
_entity_poly.entity_id
_entity_poly.type
_entity_poly.pdbx_seq_one_letter_code
_entity_poly.pdbx_strand_id
1 'polypeptide(L)'
;MINNDVLRSVRYMLNVNDTKIAEIIKLADFEVNNADVVNFLKKEDEAGYQDCPDLVMAHFLNGLIFFRRGKDDKFPAPAVEAVITNNIVLKKLRVAFELKDTDMHDVFNAVEFPVSKPELNALFRKEGSKNFRPCGDQVLRYFLKGLTLRIRGAKKA
;
A
#
# COMPACT_ATOMS: atom_id res chain seq x y z
N MET A 1 -5.49 5.88 7.65
CA MET A 1 -4.53 6.87 7.17
C MET A 1 -5.11 7.35 5.87
N ILE A 2 -4.92 8.62 5.51
CA ILE A 2 -5.39 9.07 4.19
C ILE A 2 -4.55 8.44 3.08
N ASN A 3 -5.12 8.32 1.88
CA ASN A 3 -4.46 7.71 0.73
C ASN A 3 -3.12 8.36 0.39
N ASN A 4 -3.06 9.69 0.54
CA ASN A 4 -1.86 10.47 0.28
C ASN A 4 -0.66 10.02 1.13
N ASP A 5 -0.88 9.69 2.42
CA ASP A 5 0.17 9.21 3.31
C ASP A 5 0.74 7.86 2.86
N VAL A 6 -0.15 6.96 2.42
CA VAL A 6 0.24 5.65 1.90
C VAL A 6 1.01 5.83 0.59
N LEU A 7 0.48 6.66 -0.33
CA LEU A 7 1.11 6.93 -1.63
C LEU A 7 2.53 7.50 -1.46
N ARG A 8 2.70 8.51 -0.60
CA ARG A 8 4.02 9.07 -0.24
C ARG A 8 4.95 8.01 0.35
N SER A 9 4.43 7.21 1.29
CA SER A 9 5.21 6.16 1.97
C SER A 9 5.70 5.10 0.99
N VAL A 10 4.83 4.63 0.08
CA VAL A 10 5.19 3.63 -0.94
C VAL A 10 6.14 4.20 -1.98
N ARG A 11 5.93 5.45 -2.44
CA ARG A 11 6.85 6.15 -3.35
C ARG A 11 8.26 6.22 -2.76
N TYR A 12 8.35 6.66 -1.49
CA TYR A 12 9.62 6.71 -0.77
C TYR A 12 10.22 5.31 -0.62
N MET A 13 9.44 4.32 -0.18
CA MET A 13 9.88 2.95 0.01
C MET A 13 10.50 2.33 -1.25
N LEU A 14 9.88 2.54 -2.41
CA LEU A 14 10.38 2.04 -3.70
C LEU A 14 11.47 2.92 -4.33
N ASN A 15 11.71 4.12 -3.79
CA ASN A 15 12.64 5.10 -4.35
C ASN A 15 12.32 5.45 -5.82
N VAL A 16 11.05 5.74 -6.09
CA VAL A 16 10.55 6.08 -7.43
C VAL A 16 10.11 7.55 -7.49
N ASN A 17 10.10 8.12 -8.70
CA ASN A 17 9.65 9.49 -8.95
C ASN A 17 8.14 9.52 -9.30
N ASP A 18 7.62 10.72 -9.49
CA ASP A 18 6.17 10.97 -9.66
C ASP A 18 5.66 10.39 -10.99
N THR A 19 6.46 10.51 -12.05
CA THR A 19 6.19 9.87 -13.35
C THR A 19 6.02 8.37 -13.20
N LYS A 20 6.89 7.73 -12.40
CA LYS A 20 6.80 6.29 -12.16
C LYS A 20 5.56 5.89 -11.38
N ILE A 21 5.04 6.76 -10.50
CA ILE A 21 3.76 6.53 -9.83
C ILE A 21 2.61 6.51 -10.85
N ALA A 22 2.59 7.46 -11.79
CA ALA A 22 1.59 7.46 -12.87
C ALA A 22 1.69 6.22 -13.77
N GLU A 23 2.91 5.79 -14.12
CA GLU A 23 3.14 4.54 -14.86
C GLU A 23 2.63 3.31 -14.10
N ILE A 24 2.85 3.25 -12.78
CA ILE A 24 2.34 2.16 -11.95
C ILE A 24 0.81 2.11 -11.98
N ILE A 25 0.14 3.27 -11.83
CA ILE A 25 -1.32 3.36 -11.92
C ILE A 25 -1.82 2.87 -13.29
N LYS A 26 -1.12 3.24 -14.37
CA LYS A 26 -1.43 2.82 -15.74
C LYS A 26 -1.37 1.31 -15.96
N LEU A 27 -0.57 0.56 -15.20
CA LEU A 27 -0.54 -0.90 -15.29
C LEU A 27 -1.88 -1.56 -14.92
N ALA A 28 -2.70 -0.87 -14.12
CA ALA A 28 -4.06 -1.26 -13.78
C ALA A 28 -5.12 -0.60 -14.67
N ASP A 29 -4.74 -0.28 -15.92
CA ASP A 29 -5.61 0.22 -16.98
C ASP A 29 -6.36 1.52 -16.60
N PHE A 30 -5.70 2.40 -15.84
CA PHE A 30 -6.22 3.70 -15.42
C PHE A 30 -5.23 4.82 -15.75
N GLU A 31 -5.71 5.87 -16.41
CA GLU A 31 -4.88 7.03 -16.74
C GLU A 31 -5.08 8.15 -15.71
N VAL A 32 -3.96 8.67 -15.19
CA VAL A 32 -3.93 9.81 -14.27
C VAL A 32 -2.94 10.84 -14.81
N ASN A 33 -3.25 12.12 -14.66
CA ASN A 33 -2.34 13.18 -15.06
C ASN A 33 -1.15 13.24 -14.08
N ASN A 34 0.07 13.39 -14.60
CA ASN A 34 1.27 13.60 -13.78
C ASN A 34 1.12 14.82 -12.86
N ALA A 35 0.44 15.89 -13.30
CA ALA A 35 0.18 17.06 -12.46
C ALA A 35 -0.68 16.72 -11.23
N ASP A 36 -1.68 15.85 -11.39
CA ASP A 36 -2.52 15.40 -10.27
C ASP A 36 -1.71 14.53 -9.31
N VAL A 37 -0.85 13.63 -9.83
CA VAL A 37 0.05 12.83 -9.00
C VAL A 37 0.96 13.70 -8.14
N VAL A 38 1.51 14.78 -8.70
CA VAL A 38 2.30 15.76 -7.94
C VAL A 38 1.46 16.37 -6.82
N ASN A 39 0.21 16.76 -7.09
CA ASN A 39 -0.69 17.34 -6.09
C ASN A 39 -1.08 16.33 -4.98
N PHE A 40 -1.25 15.05 -5.33
CA PHE A 40 -1.50 13.99 -4.35
C PHE A 40 -0.30 13.72 -3.43
N LEU A 41 0.91 13.98 -3.90
CA LEU A 41 2.14 13.75 -3.14
C LEU A 41 2.52 14.92 -2.23
N LYS A 42 1.94 16.11 -2.44
CA LYS A 42 2.09 17.26 -1.55
C LYS A 42 1.55 16.99 -0.15
N LYS A 43 2.10 17.67 0.85
CA LYS A 43 1.55 17.72 2.21
C LYS A 43 0.32 18.61 2.25
N GLU A 44 -0.53 18.41 3.27
CA GLU A 44 -1.80 19.12 3.45
C GLU A 44 -1.65 20.64 3.56
N ASP A 45 -0.49 21.11 4.03
CA ASP A 45 -0.15 22.53 4.19
C ASP A 45 0.51 23.16 2.94
N GLU A 46 0.78 22.39 1.90
CA GLU A 46 1.43 22.86 0.68
C GLU A 46 0.42 23.36 -0.38
N ALA A 47 0.77 24.45 -1.07
CA ALA A 47 -0.09 25.02 -2.10
C ALA A 47 -0.38 24.03 -3.25
N GLY A 48 -1.66 23.83 -3.54
CA GLY A 48 -2.13 22.88 -4.55
C GLY A 48 -2.15 21.43 -4.07
N TYR A 49 -2.11 21.19 -2.76
CA TYR A 49 -2.49 19.89 -2.18
C TYR A 49 -3.86 19.44 -2.68
N GLN A 50 -3.98 18.15 -2.99
CA GLN A 50 -5.25 17.50 -3.30
C GLN A 50 -5.31 16.14 -2.63
N ASP A 51 -6.47 15.78 -2.08
CA ASP A 51 -6.71 14.43 -1.59
C ASP A 51 -6.63 13.42 -2.76
N CYS A 52 -5.92 12.32 -2.53
CA CYS A 52 -5.82 11.21 -3.47
C CYS A 52 -7.13 10.41 -3.42
N PRO A 53 -7.95 10.41 -4.49
CA PRO A 53 -9.23 9.72 -4.48
C PRO A 53 -9.07 8.21 -4.30
N ASP A 54 -10.05 7.57 -3.65
CA ASP A 54 -10.07 6.11 -3.45
C ASP A 54 -9.91 5.34 -4.76
N LEU A 55 -10.54 5.82 -5.84
CA LEU A 55 -10.41 5.22 -7.16
C LEU A 55 -8.96 5.22 -7.67
N VAL A 56 -8.26 6.36 -7.56
CA VAL A 56 -6.85 6.47 -7.96
C VAL A 56 -5.99 5.55 -7.11
N MET A 57 -6.24 5.50 -5.79
CA MET A 57 -5.51 4.65 -4.87
C MET A 57 -5.76 3.16 -5.13
N ALA A 58 -6.98 2.76 -5.48
CA ALA A 58 -7.30 1.39 -5.87
C ALA A 58 -6.49 0.94 -7.08
N HIS A 59 -6.44 1.78 -8.13
CA HIS A 59 -5.63 1.50 -9.32
C HIS A 59 -4.13 1.55 -9.03
N PHE A 60 -3.66 2.45 -8.17
CA PHE A 60 -2.26 2.45 -7.72
C PHE A 60 -1.88 1.13 -7.03
N LEU A 61 -2.71 0.62 -6.12
CA LEU A 61 -2.43 -0.62 -5.39
C LEU A 61 -2.47 -1.86 -6.31
N ASN A 62 -3.40 -1.91 -7.25
CA ASN A 62 -3.45 -2.97 -8.27
C ASN A 62 -2.25 -2.89 -9.21
N GLY A 63 -1.93 -1.68 -9.66
CA GLY A 63 -0.78 -1.37 -10.48
C GLY A 63 0.53 -1.74 -9.79
N LEU A 64 0.62 -1.53 -8.48
CA LEU A 64 1.77 -1.91 -7.67
C LEU A 64 1.96 -3.43 -7.62
N ILE A 65 0.87 -4.20 -7.53
CA ILE A 65 0.92 -5.68 -7.63
C ILE A 65 1.51 -6.06 -9.00
N PHE A 66 1.01 -5.48 -10.09
CA PHE A 66 1.53 -5.76 -11.44
C PHE A 66 2.97 -5.32 -11.62
N PHE A 67 3.36 -4.16 -11.10
CA PHE A 67 4.71 -3.65 -11.16
C PHE A 67 5.72 -4.58 -10.47
N ARG A 68 5.31 -5.19 -9.35
CA ARG A 68 6.18 -6.06 -8.54
C ARG A 68 6.21 -7.50 -9.02
N ARG A 69 5.09 -8.02 -9.51
CA ARG A 69 4.90 -9.46 -9.79
C ARG A 69 4.73 -9.79 -11.27
N GLY A 70 4.55 -8.77 -12.11
CA GLY A 70 4.11 -8.93 -13.50
C GLY A 70 2.58 -9.04 -13.61
N LYS A 71 2.08 -8.82 -14.83
CA LYS A 71 0.69 -9.10 -15.23
C LYS A 71 0.68 -10.54 -15.76
N ASP A 72 -0.23 -11.37 -15.27
CA ASP A 72 -0.41 -12.73 -15.75
C ASP A 72 -1.86 -12.90 -16.19
N ASP A 73 -2.06 -13.07 -17.50
CA ASP A 73 -3.38 -13.19 -18.13
C ASP A 73 -4.16 -14.42 -17.66
N LYS A 74 -3.49 -15.39 -17.03
CA LYS A 74 -4.13 -16.59 -16.46
C LYS A 74 -4.84 -16.30 -15.14
N PHE A 75 -4.47 -15.24 -14.44
CA PHE A 75 -5.09 -14.88 -13.16
C PHE A 75 -5.95 -13.63 -13.35
N PRO A 76 -7.18 -13.60 -12.80
CA PRO A 76 -8.03 -12.44 -12.93
C PRO A 76 -7.35 -11.21 -12.32
N ALA A 77 -7.49 -10.07 -12.97
CA ALA A 77 -7.06 -8.79 -12.42
C ALA A 77 -7.68 -8.60 -11.03
N PRO A 78 -6.94 -8.02 -10.06
CA PRO A 78 -7.51 -7.73 -8.75
C PRO A 78 -8.73 -6.81 -8.89
N ALA A 79 -9.74 -7.01 -8.06
CA ALA A 79 -10.90 -6.12 -8.01
C ALA A 79 -10.45 -4.67 -7.78
N VAL A 80 -11.18 -3.73 -8.38
CA VAL A 80 -11.05 -2.29 -8.11
C VAL A 80 -12.03 -1.94 -7.00
N GLU A 81 -11.50 -1.54 -5.85
CA GLU A 81 -12.31 -1.19 -4.69
C GLU A 81 -12.84 0.25 -4.79
N ALA A 82 -14.14 0.44 -4.54
CA ALA A 82 -14.76 1.76 -4.55
C ALA A 82 -14.37 2.63 -3.34
N VAL A 83 -14.04 1.99 -2.21
CA VAL A 83 -13.60 2.63 -0.97
C VAL A 83 -12.32 1.97 -0.49
N ILE A 84 -11.30 2.77 -0.16
CA ILE A 84 -10.00 2.26 0.30
C ILE A 84 -9.92 2.30 1.82
N THR A 85 -9.85 1.11 2.43
CA THR A 85 -9.60 0.94 3.86
C THR A 85 -8.16 0.53 4.12
N ASN A 86 -7.66 0.78 5.32
CA ASN A 86 -6.33 0.33 5.73
C ASN A 86 -6.17 -1.21 5.62
N ASN A 87 -7.25 -2.00 5.79
CA ASN A 87 -7.21 -3.46 5.59
C ASN A 87 -6.96 -3.81 4.12
N ILE A 88 -7.60 -3.09 3.19
CA ILE A 88 -7.39 -3.26 1.74
C ILE A 88 -5.94 -2.90 1.39
N VAL A 89 -5.45 -1.75 1.85
CA VAL A 89 -4.06 -1.33 1.65
C VAL A 89 -3.09 -2.40 2.16
N LEU A 90 -3.24 -2.84 3.41
CA LEU A 90 -2.37 -3.85 4.01
C LEU A 90 -2.38 -5.17 3.21
N LYS A 91 -3.56 -5.60 2.76
CA LYS A 91 -3.71 -6.81 1.94
C LYS A 91 -3.03 -6.67 0.58
N LYS A 92 -3.22 -5.56 -0.12
CA LYS A 92 -2.62 -5.32 -1.44
C LYS A 92 -1.09 -5.21 -1.33
N LEU A 93 -0.58 -4.55 -0.29
CA LEU A 93 0.88 -4.50 -0.01
C LEU A 93 1.43 -5.88 0.29
N ARG A 94 0.78 -6.67 1.15
CA ARG A 94 1.18 -8.06 1.42
C ARG A 94 1.32 -8.86 0.12
N VAL A 95 0.33 -8.74 -0.77
CA VAL A 95 0.35 -9.41 -2.07
C VAL A 95 1.47 -8.87 -2.97
N ALA A 96 1.59 -7.55 -3.12
CA ALA A 96 2.58 -6.90 -4.00
C ALA A 96 4.03 -7.21 -3.60
N PHE A 97 4.31 -7.38 -2.31
CA PHE A 97 5.63 -7.70 -1.79
C PHE A 97 5.81 -9.20 -1.46
N GLU A 98 4.85 -10.04 -1.84
CA GLU A 98 4.91 -11.50 -1.68
C GLU A 98 5.20 -11.95 -0.24
N LEU A 99 4.63 -11.23 0.73
CA LEU A 99 4.90 -11.45 2.15
C LEU A 99 4.06 -12.61 2.71
N LYS A 100 4.73 -13.55 3.37
CA LYS A 100 4.11 -14.58 4.20
C LYS A 100 3.77 -14.04 5.59
N ASP A 101 3.03 -14.79 6.38
CA ASP A 101 2.70 -14.35 7.75
C ASP A 101 3.95 -14.09 8.60
N THR A 102 4.99 -14.93 8.45
CA THR A 102 6.29 -14.73 9.10
C THR A 102 6.93 -13.40 8.69
N ASP A 103 6.91 -13.08 7.40
CA ASP A 103 7.44 -11.82 6.87
C ASP A 103 6.71 -10.60 7.42
N MET A 104 5.39 -10.71 7.59
CA MET A 104 4.55 -9.66 8.18
C MET A 104 4.92 -9.43 9.64
N HIS A 105 5.13 -10.51 10.42
CA HIS A 105 5.60 -10.41 11.80
C HIS A 105 6.98 -9.76 11.89
N ASP A 106 7.92 -10.14 11.01
CA ASP A 106 9.26 -9.54 11.00
C ASP A 106 9.23 -8.04 10.68
N VAL A 107 8.37 -7.62 9.75
CA VAL A 107 8.15 -6.20 9.43
C VAL A 107 7.66 -5.42 10.65
N PHE A 108 6.72 -5.97 11.41
CA PHE A 108 6.21 -5.35 12.63
C PHE A 108 7.23 -5.32 13.77
N ASN A 109 8.00 -6.39 13.93
CA ASN A 109 9.07 -6.48 14.93
C ASN A 109 10.22 -5.50 14.67
N ALA A 110 10.53 -5.22 13.40
CA ALA A 110 11.60 -4.29 13.02
C ALA A 110 11.37 -2.84 13.47
N VAL A 111 10.15 -2.50 13.91
CA VAL A 111 9.77 -1.18 14.44
C VAL A 111 9.24 -1.27 15.87
N GLU A 112 9.61 -2.33 16.59
CA GLU A 112 9.23 -2.56 17.99
C GLU A 112 7.71 -2.55 18.22
N PHE A 113 6.94 -2.97 17.21
CA PHE A 113 5.48 -3.05 17.27
C PHE A 113 5.02 -4.49 17.01
N PRO A 114 5.31 -5.46 17.91
CA PRO A 114 4.95 -6.85 17.68
C PRO A 114 3.43 -7.02 17.61
N VAL A 115 2.98 -7.74 16.58
CA VAL A 115 1.57 -8.13 16.40
C VAL A 115 1.45 -9.64 16.58
N SER A 116 0.55 -10.11 17.43
CA SER A 116 0.34 -11.54 17.63
C SER A 116 -0.30 -12.21 16.42
N LYS A 117 -0.15 -13.53 16.29
CA LYS A 117 -0.77 -14.29 15.19
C LYS A 117 -2.30 -14.14 15.12
N PRO A 118 -3.06 -14.16 16.25
CA PRO A 118 -4.50 -13.91 16.21
C PRO A 118 -4.84 -12.50 15.71
N GLU A 119 -4.11 -11.48 16.16
CA GLU A 119 -4.31 -10.08 15.74
C GLU A 119 -4.04 -9.91 14.25
N LEU A 120 -2.89 -10.42 13.76
CA LEU A 120 -2.55 -10.34 12.34
C LEU A 120 -3.60 -11.02 11.47
N ASN A 121 -4.07 -12.21 11.86
CA ASN A 121 -5.11 -12.93 11.15
C ASN A 121 -6.43 -12.17 11.10
N ALA A 122 -6.77 -11.46 12.18
CA ALA A 122 -8.02 -10.69 12.27
C ALA A 122 -8.08 -9.54 11.24
N LEU A 123 -6.93 -8.94 10.90
CA LEU A 123 -6.82 -7.87 9.89
C LEU A 123 -7.14 -8.33 8.46
N PHE A 124 -7.03 -9.63 8.18
CA PHE A 124 -7.26 -10.20 6.85
C PHE A 124 -8.56 -11.00 6.74
N ARG A 125 -9.37 -11.06 7.80
CA ARG A 125 -10.69 -11.71 7.73
C ARG A 125 -11.66 -10.88 6.87
N LYS A 126 -12.71 -11.55 6.39
CA LYS A 126 -13.80 -10.88 5.67
C LYS A 126 -14.49 -9.89 6.60
N GLU A 127 -14.70 -8.67 6.12
CA GLU A 127 -15.47 -7.66 6.83
C GLU A 127 -16.86 -8.18 7.24
N GLY A 128 -17.30 -7.80 8.43
CA GLY A 128 -18.56 -8.28 9.04
C GLY A 128 -18.48 -9.66 9.71
N SER A 129 -17.37 -10.40 9.58
CA SER A 129 -17.19 -11.66 10.33
C SER A 129 -16.83 -11.43 11.80
N LYS A 130 -17.19 -12.37 12.70
CA LYS A 130 -16.93 -12.27 14.16
C LYS A 130 -15.46 -11.98 14.53
N ASN A 131 -14.53 -12.48 13.71
CA ASN A 131 -13.09 -12.37 13.96
C ASN A 131 -12.42 -11.29 13.10
N PHE A 132 -13.19 -10.45 12.40
CA PHE A 132 -12.67 -9.31 11.68
C PHE A 132 -12.30 -8.18 12.63
N ARG A 133 -11.17 -7.53 12.37
CA ARG A 133 -10.77 -6.30 13.04
C ARG A 133 -10.34 -5.26 12.01
N PRO A 134 -10.84 -4.01 12.12
CA PRO A 134 -10.37 -2.93 11.27
C PRO A 134 -8.89 -2.66 11.55
N CYS A 135 -8.11 -2.46 10.50
CA CYS A 135 -6.72 -2.07 10.58
C CYS A 135 -6.67 -0.59 10.95
N GLY A 136 -6.21 -0.27 12.16
CA GLY A 136 -6.05 1.10 12.61
C GLY A 136 -4.90 1.81 11.90
N ASP A 137 -4.96 3.14 11.89
CA ASP A 137 -3.96 4.00 11.25
C ASP A 137 -2.54 3.75 11.79
N GLN A 138 -2.42 3.56 13.10
CA GLN A 138 -1.14 3.30 13.72
C GLN A 138 -0.53 1.98 13.27
N VAL A 139 -1.36 0.93 13.10
CA VAL A 139 -0.92 -0.39 12.64
C VAL A 139 -0.38 -0.28 11.21
N LEU A 140 -1.14 0.36 10.31
CA LEU A 140 -0.69 0.55 8.94
C LEU A 140 0.58 1.42 8.86
N ARG A 141 0.68 2.47 9.68
CA ARG A 141 1.87 3.34 9.75
C ARG A 141 3.11 2.57 10.17
N TYR A 142 3.02 1.74 11.21
CA TYR A 142 4.14 0.90 11.65
C TYR A 142 4.50 -0.15 10.60
N PHE A 143 3.51 -0.77 9.97
CA PHE A 143 3.75 -1.70 8.88
C PHE A 143 4.54 -1.05 7.73
N LEU A 144 4.11 0.13 7.25
CA LEU A 144 4.80 0.86 6.19
C LEU A 144 6.23 1.24 6.58
N LYS A 145 6.46 1.68 7.82
CA LYS A 145 7.81 1.95 8.34
C LYS A 145 8.69 0.71 8.33
N GLY A 146 8.19 -0.41 8.89
CA GLY A 146 8.95 -1.66 8.94
C GLY A 146 9.23 -2.24 7.56
N LEU A 147 8.27 -2.17 6.64
CA LEU A 147 8.44 -2.64 5.26
C LEU A 147 9.46 -1.77 4.52
N THR A 148 9.45 -0.46 4.77
CA THR A 148 10.47 0.46 4.25
C THR A 148 11.87 0.10 4.75
N LEU A 149 12.02 -0.21 6.04
CA LEU A 149 13.30 -0.69 6.59
C LEU A 149 13.75 -1.98 5.93
N ARG A 150 12.85 -2.93 5.69
CA ARG A 150 13.17 -4.18 5.00
C ARG A 150 13.65 -3.94 3.56
N ILE A 151 12.97 -3.08 2.80
CA ILE A 151 13.27 -2.84 1.38
C ILE A 151 14.49 -1.95 1.18
N ARG A 152 14.62 -0.86 1.96
CA ARG A 152 15.73 0.10 1.84
C ARG A 152 16.93 -0.29 2.68
N GLY A 153 16.74 -0.94 3.82
CA GLY A 153 17.82 -1.44 4.68
C GLY A 153 18.55 -2.66 4.10
N ALA A 154 17.87 -3.47 3.27
CA ALA A 154 18.53 -4.53 2.50
C ALA A 154 19.52 -4.01 1.43
N LYS A 155 19.56 -2.69 1.14
CA LYS A 155 20.59 -2.07 0.29
C LYS A 155 21.92 -1.77 1.03
N LYS A 156 22.10 -2.25 2.27
CA LYS A 156 23.42 -2.34 2.91
C LYS A 156 23.91 -3.80 2.88
N ALA A 157 24.41 -4.22 1.73
CA ALA A 157 25.38 -5.30 1.56
C ALA A 157 26.13 -5.06 0.25
#